data_AF-A0A2D5YNR3-F1
#
_entry.id   AF-A0A2D5YNR3-F1
#
_cell.length_a   1.000
_cell.length_b   1.000
_cell.length_c   1.000
_cell.angle_alpha   90.00
_cell.angle_beta   90.00
_cell.angle_gamma   90.00
#
_symmetry.space_group_name_H-M   'P 1'
#
loop_
_entity.id
_entity.type
_entity.pdbx_description
1 polymer ?
#
loop_
_entity_poly.entity_id
_entity_poly.type
_entity_poly.pdbx_seq_one_letter_code
_entity_poly.pdbx_strand_id
1 'polypeptide(L)'
;MVLIHLGVTLKSKTLYLIFLIFTTKVYAIDLCDILKGKQRSQGAKSCPTIKKGNLLHRLHKESSVIIGQPIDLNYSHTLIDILNQLPKDLQKNILLSHEISHVTTQLISNYKNVKLLKYHGEDFTWAQDFLPFITDKNGRKSIFNIPYPDEYIRSTSSKLAKSCQISELNTFKKGFDYEKVGPGDFGGNIYPLTDKTLFVGDNISEEVISKLEKNTDQQIEIIDTSWFETGHVDEVISLLPGVLKKDQKSCDFTVAIPSPSLAMNLINMDITQREELINFKDYLNETSDAYYNCLQLLAESKKDNFSSKLCRSFRDYNLEMDKIFNRNLETVKKALKRIDKCDLKSIIPLPVLLAPIDKTSDKSVLGYSRFITFNPINNILIEKQVILPKQNYTPFTEYINETLKRLKLNTSYVNSSFLQYLAGGPHCNVKVIRTCKSTN
;
A
#
# COMPACT_ATOMS: atom_id res chain seq x y z
N MET A 1 10.09 3.48 -69.80
CA MET A 1 8.86 3.99 -70.45
C MET A 1 7.94 2.80 -70.65
N VAL A 2 6.77 2.86 -70.01
CA VAL A 2 5.51 2.07 -70.13
C VAL A 2 4.97 1.89 -68.71
N LEU A 3 3.97 2.72 -68.40
CA LEU A 3 3.07 2.57 -67.27
C LEU A 3 2.20 1.32 -67.47
N ILE A 4 2.01 0.53 -66.42
CA ILE A 4 0.86 -0.37 -66.30
C ILE A 4 0.09 0.01 -65.04
N HIS A 5 -1.12 0.50 -65.27
CA HIS A 5 -2.21 0.61 -64.31
C HIS A 5 -2.65 -0.78 -63.85
N LEU A 6 -2.72 -0.98 -62.53
CA LEU A 6 -3.69 -1.89 -61.93
C LEU A 6 -4.39 -1.14 -60.80
N GLY A 7 -5.62 -0.74 -61.10
CA GLY A 7 -6.55 -0.17 -60.14
C GLY A 7 -7.03 -1.24 -59.16
N VAL A 8 -6.90 -0.95 -57.88
CA VAL A 8 -7.70 -1.59 -56.84
C VAL A 8 -8.51 -0.51 -56.16
N THR A 9 -9.81 -0.61 -56.37
CA THR A 9 -10.88 0.22 -55.86
C THR A 9 -10.90 0.20 -54.33
N LEU A 10 -10.60 1.34 -53.71
CA LEU A 10 -10.85 1.60 -52.30
C LEU A 10 -12.37 1.57 -52.01
N LYS A 11 -12.86 0.45 -51.49
CA LYS A 11 -14.14 0.37 -50.78
C LYS A 11 -13.97 -0.39 -49.47
N SER A 12 -13.33 0.24 -48.48
CA SER A 12 -13.46 -0.13 -47.06
C SER A 12 -12.81 0.94 -46.16
N LYS A 13 -13.23 2.20 -46.31
CA LYS A 13 -12.86 3.28 -45.37
C LYS A 13 -13.95 3.60 -44.33
N THR A 14 -15.01 2.80 -44.26
CA THR A 14 -16.18 3.06 -43.41
C THR A 14 -16.24 2.17 -42.16
N LEU A 15 -15.33 1.22 -41.97
CA LEU A 15 -15.33 0.37 -40.77
C LEU A 15 -14.35 0.79 -39.66
N TYR A 16 -13.43 1.71 -39.92
CA TYR A 16 -12.49 2.22 -38.91
C TYR A 16 -12.97 3.49 -38.18
N LEU A 17 -14.14 4.03 -38.57
CA LEU A 17 -14.69 5.28 -38.03
C LEU A 17 -15.88 5.07 -37.07
N ILE A 18 -16.16 3.82 -36.67
CA ILE A 18 -17.15 3.47 -35.62
C ILE A 18 -16.44 2.81 -34.42
N PHE A 19 -15.22 3.26 -34.13
CA PHE A 19 -14.57 3.00 -32.82
C PHE A 19 -14.29 4.30 -32.05
N LEU A 20 -14.61 5.44 -32.64
CA LEU A 20 -14.65 6.73 -31.98
C LEU A 20 -16.11 7.19 -31.86
N ILE A 21 -16.46 7.77 -30.72
CA ILE A 21 -17.78 8.34 -30.37
C ILE A 21 -18.79 7.35 -29.75
N PHE A 22 -18.31 6.51 -28.85
CA PHE A 22 -19.01 6.30 -27.56
C PHE A 22 -17.98 6.48 -26.43
N THR A 23 -17.35 7.65 -26.38
CA THR A 23 -16.68 8.16 -25.16
C THR A 23 -17.72 8.64 -24.14
N THR A 24 -18.87 7.96 -24.07
CA THR A 24 -19.85 8.13 -23.02
C THR A 24 -19.15 7.88 -21.71
N LYS A 25 -18.90 8.94 -20.95
CA LYS A 25 -18.71 8.99 -19.50
C LYS A 25 -18.84 7.62 -18.83
N VAL A 26 -17.82 6.76 -18.96
CA VAL A 26 -17.71 5.55 -18.15
C VAL A 26 -17.09 6.00 -16.83
N TYR A 27 -17.72 6.98 -16.18
CA TYR A 27 -17.50 7.17 -14.78
C TYR A 27 -18.36 6.12 -14.10
N ALA A 28 -17.70 5.26 -13.33
CA ALA A 28 -18.34 4.25 -12.52
C ALA A 28 -19.37 4.93 -11.59
N ILE A 29 -20.63 5.01 -12.02
CA ILE A 29 -21.74 5.56 -11.24
C ILE A 29 -21.71 4.98 -9.82
N ASP A 30 -21.45 3.67 -9.74
CA ASP A 30 -21.31 2.94 -8.47
C ASP A 30 -20.14 3.44 -7.60
N LEU A 31 -18.97 3.79 -8.16
CA LEU A 31 -17.88 4.35 -7.35
C LEU A 31 -18.30 5.70 -6.77
N CYS A 32 -18.88 6.56 -7.60
CA CYS A 32 -19.32 7.87 -7.13
C CYS A 32 -20.45 7.75 -6.11
N ASP A 33 -21.33 6.75 -6.22
CA ASP A 33 -22.36 6.48 -5.21
C ASP A 33 -21.77 5.96 -3.89
N ILE A 34 -20.70 5.16 -3.92
CA ILE A 34 -19.91 4.78 -2.73
C ILE A 34 -19.28 6.03 -2.08
N LEU A 35 -18.69 6.91 -2.88
CA LEU A 35 -18.04 8.12 -2.39
C LEU A 35 -19.06 9.12 -1.83
N LYS A 36 -20.26 9.21 -2.43
CA LYS A 36 -21.39 10.00 -1.93
C LYS A 36 -22.11 9.38 -0.73
N GLY A 37 -21.66 8.23 -0.22
CA GLY A 37 -22.27 7.55 0.92
C GLY A 37 -23.67 6.97 0.65
N LYS A 38 -24.03 6.74 -0.62
CA LYS A 38 -25.36 6.19 -0.98
C LYS A 38 -25.42 4.68 -0.87
N GLN A 39 -24.30 3.99 -1.07
CA GLN A 39 -24.26 2.53 -0.95
C GLN A 39 -24.20 2.12 0.52
N ARG A 40 -25.14 1.24 0.92
CA ARG A 40 -25.13 0.61 2.24
C ARG A 40 -24.41 -0.73 2.13
N SER A 41 -23.23 -0.83 2.73
CA SER A 41 -22.53 -2.11 2.84
C SER A 41 -23.09 -2.91 4.03
N GLN A 42 -23.51 -4.14 3.78
CA GLN A 42 -23.96 -5.03 4.86
C GLN A 42 -22.79 -5.28 5.83
N GLY A 43 -23.06 -5.18 7.14
CA GLY A 43 -22.03 -5.36 8.17
C GLY A 43 -21.13 -4.13 8.41
N ALA A 44 -21.37 -3.00 7.74
CA ALA A 44 -20.67 -1.76 8.05
C ALA A 44 -20.99 -1.28 9.48
N LYS A 45 -19.95 -0.90 10.22
CA LYS A 45 -20.07 -0.24 11.52
C LYS A 45 -20.70 1.14 11.35
N SER A 46 -21.28 1.67 12.42
CA SER A 46 -21.72 3.06 12.46
C SER A 46 -20.57 4.01 12.15
N CYS A 47 -20.85 5.08 11.42
CA CYS A 47 -19.88 6.15 11.23
C CYS A 47 -19.52 6.77 12.58
N PRO A 48 -18.26 7.20 12.77
CA PRO A 48 -17.87 7.91 13.97
C PRO A 48 -18.74 9.17 14.16
N THR A 49 -19.21 9.42 15.39
CA THR A 49 -19.95 10.64 15.72
C THR A 49 -18.97 11.80 15.85
N ILE A 50 -18.73 12.52 14.75
CA ILE A 50 -17.67 13.53 14.62
C ILE A 50 -18.22 14.86 14.09
N LYS A 51 -17.51 15.95 14.39
CA LYS A 51 -17.80 17.31 13.91
C LYS A 51 -17.17 17.58 12.55
N LYS A 52 -15.94 17.10 12.33
CA LYS A 52 -15.22 17.23 11.06
C LYS A 52 -15.42 15.96 10.22
N GLY A 53 -14.35 15.29 9.79
CA GLY A 53 -14.39 13.96 9.20
C GLY A 53 -13.29 13.07 9.79
N ASN A 54 -13.23 11.81 9.39
CA ASN A 54 -12.17 10.87 9.79
C ASN A 54 -11.66 10.08 8.59
N LEU A 55 -10.38 9.72 8.58
CA LEU A 55 -9.89 8.65 7.74
C LEU A 55 -10.29 7.32 8.39
N LEU A 56 -11.06 6.50 7.67
CA LEU A 56 -11.51 5.21 8.20
C LEU A 56 -10.35 4.22 8.28
N HIS A 57 -10.14 3.66 9.47
CA HIS A 57 -9.11 2.66 9.71
C HIS A 57 -9.40 1.32 9.02
N ARG A 58 -8.39 0.45 8.95
CA ARG A 58 -8.39 -0.75 8.09
C ARG A 58 -9.47 -1.79 8.38
N LEU A 59 -10.10 -1.74 9.55
CA LEU A 59 -11.13 -2.71 9.98
C LEU A 59 -12.56 -2.22 9.75
N HIS A 60 -12.75 -1.05 9.14
CA HIS A 60 -14.05 -0.69 8.56
C HIS A 60 -14.33 -1.51 7.31
N LYS A 61 -15.61 -1.75 7.02
CA LYS A 61 -16.06 -2.57 5.89
C LYS A 61 -15.60 -1.97 4.57
N GLU A 62 -14.93 -2.76 3.76
CA GLU A 62 -14.49 -2.43 2.42
C GLU A 62 -15.69 -2.41 1.46
N SER A 63 -15.72 -1.43 0.56
CA SER A 63 -16.77 -1.30 -0.46
C SER A 63 -16.21 -1.24 -1.88
N SER A 64 -14.97 -0.77 -2.02
CA SER A 64 -14.32 -0.64 -3.32
C SER A 64 -12.81 -0.74 -3.19
N VAL A 65 -12.17 -1.22 -4.24
CA VAL A 65 -10.73 -1.22 -4.43
C VAL A 65 -10.41 -0.42 -5.68
N ILE A 66 -9.41 0.46 -5.58
CA ILE A 66 -8.80 1.15 -6.72
C ILE A 66 -7.36 0.63 -6.81
N ILE A 67 -7.06 -0.08 -7.89
CA ILE A 67 -5.72 -0.55 -8.25
C ILE A 67 -5.06 0.55 -9.08
N GLY A 68 -3.81 0.87 -8.77
CA GLY A 68 -2.99 1.75 -9.59
C GLY A 68 -2.77 1.21 -11.01
N GLN A 69 -2.07 1.97 -11.82
CA GLN A 69 -1.81 1.59 -13.20
C GLN A 69 -1.07 0.24 -13.29
N PRO A 70 -1.53 -0.70 -14.13
CA PRO A 70 -0.88 -1.99 -14.28
C PRO A 70 0.43 -1.84 -15.07
N ILE A 71 1.57 -1.76 -14.37
CA ILE A 71 2.91 -1.82 -14.99
C ILE A 71 3.28 -3.28 -15.29
N ASP A 72 3.09 -4.19 -14.32
CA ASP A 72 3.30 -5.63 -14.46
C ASP A 72 1.94 -6.34 -14.62
N LEU A 73 1.75 -7.00 -15.76
CA LEU A 73 0.50 -7.70 -16.05
C LEU A 73 0.31 -8.96 -15.22
N ASN A 74 1.37 -9.69 -14.92
CA ASN A 74 1.26 -10.93 -14.14
C ASN A 74 0.83 -10.62 -12.71
N TYR A 75 1.40 -9.57 -12.12
CA TYR A 75 0.94 -9.04 -10.85
C TYR A 75 -0.54 -8.63 -10.93
N SER A 76 -0.90 -7.84 -11.94
CA SER A 76 -2.25 -7.29 -12.08
C SER A 76 -3.30 -8.39 -12.27
N HIS A 77 -3.03 -9.38 -13.13
CA HIS A 77 -3.89 -10.55 -13.32
C HIS A 77 -4.07 -11.34 -12.02
N THR A 78 -2.96 -11.67 -11.34
CA THR A 78 -3.02 -12.43 -10.08
C THR A 78 -3.81 -11.68 -9.01
N LEU A 79 -3.59 -10.37 -8.86
CA LEU A 79 -4.33 -9.55 -7.91
C LEU A 79 -5.83 -9.52 -8.24
N ILE A 80 -6.19 -9.32 -9.51
CA ILE A 80 -7.61 -9.30 -9.93
C ILE A 80 -8.27 -10.66 -9.71
N ASP A 81 -7.58 -11.76 -10.03
CA ASP A 81 -8.08 -13.12 -9.80
C ASP A 81 -8.38 -13.36 -8.32
N ILE A 82 -7.47 -12.95 -7.43
CA ILE A 82 -7.70 -13.01 -5.98
C ILE A 82 -8.91 -12.14 -5.60
N LEU A 83 -8.98 -10.89 -6.04
CA LEU A 83 -10.08 -9.97 -5.73
C LEU A 83 -11.44 -10.47 -6.26
N ASN A 84 -11.46 -11.27 -7.32
CA ASN A 84 -12.67 -11.86 -7.89
C ASN A 84 -13.22 -13.03 -7.06
N GLN A 85 -12.41 -13.62 -6.19
CA GLN A 85 -12.83 -14.65 -5.24
C GLN A 85 -13.43 -14.03 -3.95
N LEU A 86 -13.27 -12.73 -3.76
CA LEU A 86 -13.78 -11.97 -2.61
C LEU A 86 -15.26 -11.56 -2.80
N PRO A 87 -15.93 -10.97 -1.79
CA PRO A 87 -17.35 -10.66 -1.86
C PRO A 87 -17.79 -9.97 -3.15
N LYS A 88 -18.95 -10.38 -3.65
CA LYS A 88 -19.50 -9.91 -4.93
C LYS A 88 -19.84 -8.41 -4.92
N ASP A 89 -20.12 -7.84 -3.74
CA ASP A 89 -20.44 -6.43 -3.54
C ASP A 89 -19.21 -5.52 -3.48
N LEU A 90 -18.00 -6.07 -3.38
CA LEU A 90 -16.76 -5.30 -3.49
C LEU A 90 -16.59 -4.81 -4.94
N GLN A 91 -16.59 -3.49 -5.14
CA GLN A 91 -16.31 -2.92 -6.45
C GLN A 91 -14.80 -2.94 -6.76
N LYS A 92 -14.43 -3.33 -7.98
CA LYS A 92 -13.04 -3.37 -8.43
C LYS A 92 -12.82 -2.30 -9.50
N ASN A 93 -11.81 -1.46 -9.33
CA ASN A 93 -11.49 -0.40 -10.27
C ASN A 93 -9.99 -0.37 -10.53
N ILE A 94 -9.61 -0.03 -11.77
CA ILE A 94 -8.21 0.18 -12.17
C ILE A 94 -8.07 1.61 -12.69
N LEU A 95 -7.03 2.31 -12.24
CA LEU A 95 -6.61 3.60 -12.78
C LEU A 95 -5.85 3.38 -14.08
N LEU A 96 -6.25 4.08 -15.14
CA LEU A 96 -5.60 4.01 -16.44
C LEU A 96 -5.14 5.39 -16.89
N SER A 97 -3.90 5.48 -17.35
CA SER A 97 -3.42 6.61 -18.13
C SER A 97 -4.16 6.69 -19.48
N HIS A 98 -4.19 7.89 -20.06
CA HIS A 98 -4.79 8.11 -21.38
C HIS A 98 -4.00 7.41 -22.49
N GLU A 99 -2.68 7.25 -22.29
CA GLU A 99 -1.82 6.43 -23.14
C GLU A 99 -2.11 4.95 -22.88
N ILE A 100 -3.26 4.50 -23.38
CA ILE A 100 -3.68 3.11 -23.33
C ILE A 100 -2.71 2.33 -24.20
N SER A 101 -1.72 1.70 -23.57
CA SER A 101 -0.93 0.67 -24.22
C SER A 101 -1.85 -0.50 -24.60
N HIS A 102 -1.55 -1.17 -25.72
CA HIS A 102 -2.27 -2.37 -26.18
C HIS A 102 -2.40 -3.43 -25.08
N VAL A 103 -1.42 -3.46 -24.18
CA VAL A 103 -1.31 -4.27 -22.97
C VAL A 103 -2.50 -4.11 -22.02
N THR A 104 -2.95 -2.88 -21.76
CA THR A 104 -4.09 -2.59 -20.90
C THR A 104 -5.40 -3.17 -21.47
N THR A 105 -5.57 -3.12 -22.80
CA THR A 105 -6.77 -3.62 -23.48
C THR A 105 -6.95 -5.14 -23.32
N GLN A 106 -5.85 -5.90 -23.31
CA GLN A 106 -5.87 -7.35 -23.08
C GLN A 106 -6.26 -7.71 -21.64
N LEU A 107 -5.77 -6.95 -20.67
CA LEU A 107 -6.13 -7.16 -19.27
C LEU A 107 -7.64 -6.97 -19.05
N ILE A 108 -8.22 -5.95 -19.70
CA ILE A 108 -9.62 -5.58 -19.59
C ILE A 108 -10.56 -6.61 -20.23
N SER A 109 -10.20 -7.15 -21.40
CA SER A 109 -11.07 -8.10 -22.11
C SER A 109 -11.37 -9.35 -21.29
N ASN A 110 -10.50 -9.68 -20.33
CA ASN A 110 -10.60 -10.88 -19.52
C ASN A 110 -11.44 -10.68 -18.25
N TYR A 111 -11.69 -9.45 -17.80
CA TYR A 111 -12.38 -9.17 -16.53
C TYR A 111 -13.58 -8.24 -16.65
N LYS A 112 -14.76 -8.82 -16.87
CA LYS A 112 -16.03 -8.08 -17.05
C LYS A 112 -16.50 -7.32 -15.81
N ASN A 113 -16.01 -7.66 -14.62
CA ASN A 113 -16.43 -7.09 -13.33
C ASN A 113 -15.45 -6.04 -12.78
N VAL A 114 -14.44 -5.66 -13.57
CA VAL A 114 -13.48 -4.60 -13.22
C VAL A 114 -13.81 -3.34 -14.02
N LYS A 115 -13.90 -2.21 -13.33
CA LYS A 115 -14.18 -0.90 -13.94
C LYS A 115 -12.90 -0.13 -14.19
N LEU A 116 -12.90 0.67 -15.24
CA LEU A 116 -11.74 1.44 -15.64
C LEU A 116 -11.98 2.90 -15.35
N LEU A 117 -11.05 3.51 -14.65
CA LEU A 117 -11.07 4.93 -14.33
C LEU A 117 -9.95 5.58 -15.16
N LYS A 118 -10.35 6.21 -16.27
CA LYS A 118 -9.41 6.85 -17.19
C LYS A 118 -9.01 8.23 -16.67
N TYR A 119 -7.71 8.49 -16.60
CA TYR A 119 -7.13 9.78 -16.20
C TYR A 119 -6.00 10.20 -17.15
N HIS A 120 -5.73 11.50 -17.16
CA HIS A 120 -4.60 12.07 -17.90
C HIS A 120 -3.40 12.12 -16.97
N GLY A 121 -2.34 11.40 -17.30
CA GLY A 121 -1.07 11.38 -16.57
C GLY A 121 -0.24 10.15 -16.87
N GLU A 122 1.01 10.21 -16.45
CA GLU A 122 1.98 9.12 -16.47
C GLU A 122 2.11 8.57 -15.04
N ASP A 123 2.24 7.25 -14.90
CA ASP A 123 2.56 6.54 -13.65
C ASP A 123 1.57 6.69 -12.46
N PHE A 124 0.33 6.23 -12.63
CA PHE A 124 -0.64 6.12 -11.52
C PHE A 124 -0.44 4.88 -10.64
N THR A 125 0.79 4.39 -10.49
CA THR A 125 1.06 3.13 -9.79
C THR A 125 0.65 3.20 -8.33
N TRP A 126 0.89 4.31 -7.64
CA TRP A 126 0.76 4.41 -6.18
C TRP A 126 -0.60 4.95 -5.72
N ALA A 127 -1.69 4.23 -6.02
CA ALA A 127 -3.04 4.70 -5.69
C ALA A 127 -3.24 5.04 -4.19
N GLN A 128 -2.51 4.37 -3.29
CA GLN A 128 -2.56 4.67 -1.86
C GLN A 128 -2.00 6.06 -1.52
N ASP A 129 -1.02 6.55 -2.30
CA ASP A 129 -0.24 7.76 -2.01
C ASP A 129 -0.94 9.06 -2.34
N PHE A 130 -1.89 9.06 -3.28
CA PHE A 130 -2.56 10.30 -3.70
C PHE A 130 -4.08 10.32 -3.51
N LEU A 131 -4.68 9.20 -3.04
CA LEU A 131 -6.14 9.09 -2.82
C LEU A 131 -6.56 8.86 -1.35
N PRO A 132 -6.11 9.65 -0.36
CA PRO A 132 -6.71 9.59 0.97
C PRO A 132 -8.13 10.17 0.95
N PHE A 133 -9.05 9.50 1.66
CA PHE A 133 -10.44 9.91 1.78
C PHE A 133 -10.79 10.21 3.23
N ILE A 134 -11.33 11.40 3.48
CA ILE A 134 -11.93 11.78 4.76
C ILE A 134 -13.43 11.53 4.69
N THR A 135 -13.97 10.80 5.65
CA THR A 135 -15.38 10.39 5.71
C THR A 135 -16.13 11.18 6.78
N ASP A 136 -17.30 11.72 6.44
CA ASP A 136 -18.17 12.43 7.38
C ASP A 136 -19.10 11.47 8.18
N LYS A 137 -19.86 12.03 9.12
CA LYS A 137 -20.84 11.28 9.94
C LYS A 137 -21.95 10.56 9.14
N ASN A 138 -22.14 10.92 7.87
CA ASN A 138 -23.13 10.34 6.97
C ASN A 138 -22.52 9.29 6.02
N GLY A 139 -21.20 9.02 6.14
CA GLY A 139 -20.48 8.11 5.25
C GLY A 139 -20.07 8.74 3.90
N ARG A 140 -20.30 10.05 3.72
CA ARG A 140 -19.85 10.78 2.52
C ARG A 140 -18.37 11.04 2.61
N LYS A 141 -17.69 10.92 1.49
CA LYS A 141 -16.23 11.07 1.40
C LYS A 141 -15.87 12.37 0.72
N SER A 142 -14.80 12.96 1.21
CA SER A 142 -14.07 14.04 0.56
C SER A 142 -12.66 13.54 0.28
N ILE A 143 -12.09 13.93 -0.86
CA ILE A 143 -10.69 13.62 -1.15
C ILE A 143 -9.83 14.63 -0.41
N PHE A 144 -8.85 14.14 0.37
CA PHE A 144 -7.82 15.00 0.94
C PHE A 144 -6.73 15.15 -0.12
N ASN A 145 -6.59 16.35 -0.69
CA ASN A 145 -5.57 16.59 -1.69
C ASN A 145 -4.20 16.62 -1.01
N ILE A 146 -3.32 15.72 -1.44
CA ILE A 146 -1.92 15.59 -0.99
C ILE A 146 -1.05 16.45 -1.90
N PRO A 147 -0.01 17.13 -1.36
CA PRO A 147 0.91 17.84 -2.23
C PRO A 147 1.75 16.79 -2.94
N TYR A 148 1.45 16.53 -4.21
CA TYR A 148 2.19 15.58 -5.04
C TYR A 148 2.99 16.36 -6.09
N PRO A 149 4.29 16.08 -6.32
CA PRO A 149 5.12 16.86 -7.24
C PRO A 149 4.62 16.79 -8.68
N ASP A 150 4.21 15.60 -9.11
CA ASP A 150 3.62 15.38 -10.42
C ASP A 150 2.23 16.04 -10.54
N GLU A 151 2.09 16.97 -11.49
CA GLU A 151 0.85 17.70 -11.71
C GLU A 151 -0.30 16.80 -12.18
N TYR A 152 -0.03 15.75 -12.95
CA TYR A 152 -1.06 14.85 -13.44
C TYR A 152 -1.65 14.00 -12.31
N ILE A 153 -0.80 13.42 -11.46
CA ILE A 153 -1.20 12.70 -10.25
C ILE A 153 -1.99 13.63 -9.32
N ARG A 154 -1.46 14.82 -9.04
CA ARG A 154 -2.15 15.84 -8.24
C ARG A 154 -3.53 16.20 -8.81
N SER A 155 -3.64 16.38 -10.13
CA SER A 155 -4.91 16.72 -10.80
C SER A 155 -5.92 15.56 -10.80
N THR A 156 -5.47 14.32 -10.66
CA THR A 156 -6.32 13.12 -10.72
C THR A 156 -7.28 13.08 -9.54
N SER A 157 -6.81 13.41 -8.35
CA SER A 157 -7.64 13.57 -7.14
C SER A 157 -8.73 14.63 -7.33
N SER A 158 -8.39 15.80 -7.85
CA SER A 158 -9.36 16.87 -8.14
C SER A 158 -10.35 16.47 -9.24
N LYS A 159 -9.90 15.78 -10.30
CA LYS A 159 -10.75 15.27 -11.38
C LYS A 159 -11.73 14.21 -10.88
N LEU A 160 -11.29 13.30 -10.02
CA LEU A 160 -12.16 12.30 -9.38
C LEU A 160 -13.20 13.00 -8.49
N ALA A 161 -12.76 13.96 -7.65
CA ALA A 161 -13.66 14.72 -6.80
C ALA A 161 -14.76 15.42 -7.61
N LYS A 162 -14.37 16.15 -8.67
CA LYS A 162 -15.28 16.83 -9.58
C LYS A 162 -16.23 15.86 -10.29
N SER A 163 -15.71 14.75 -10.82
CA SER A 163 -16.51 13.77 -11.57
C SER A 163 -17.55 13.09 -10.68
N CYS A 164 -17.17 12.79 -9.44
CA CYS A 164 -18.07 12.23 -8.44
C CYS A 164 -18.84 13.30 -7.65
N GLN A 165 -18.71 14.59 -7.95
CA GLN A 165 -19.38 15.68 -7.22
C GLN A 165 -19.24 15.54 -5.69
N ILE A 166 -18.02 15.23 -5.25
CA ILE A 166 -17.64 15.21 -3.84
C ILE A 166 -16.68 16.36 -3.56
N SER A 167 -16.54 16.73 -2.30
CA SER A 167 -15.63 17.80 -1.90
C SER A 167 -14.18 17.35 -2.04
N GLU A 168 -13.35 18.30 -2.47
CA GLU A 168 -11.90 18.22 -2.34
C GLU A 168 -11.47 19.09 -1.17
N LEU A 169 -10.66 18.54 -0.28
CA LEU A 169 -10.12 19.23 0.87
C LEU A 169 -8.68 19.62 0.58
N ASN A 170 -8.27 20.78 1.11
CA ASN A 170 -6.88 21.22 1.15
C ASN A 170 -6.22 21.53 -0.19
N THR A 171 -6.88 22.32 -1.03
CA THR A 171 -6.20 22.99 -2.16
C THR A 171 -4.99 23.78 -1.66
N PHE A 172 -3.79 23.44 -2.12
CA PHE A 172 -2.56 24.17 -1.80
C PHE A 172 -2.56 25.53 -2.47
N LYS A 173 -2.02 26.55 -1.77
CA LYS A 173 -2.04 27.93 -2.27
C LYS A 173 -1.22 28.04 -3.56
N LYS A 174 -1.58 29.02 -4.40
CA LYS A 174 -0.75 29.43 -5.53
C LYS A 174 0.65 29.82 -5.01
N GLY A 175 1.70 29.20 -5.53
CA GLY A 175 3.08 29.39 -5.05
C GLY A 175 3.55 28.39 -3.99
N PHE A 176 2.79 27.34 -3.70
CA PHE A 176 3.29 26.20 -2.92
C PHE A 176 4.49 25.57 -3.64
N ASP A 177 5.55 25.33 -2.87
CA ASP A 177 6.85 24.86 -3.36
C ASP A 177 6.85 23.33 -3.47
N TYR A 178 6.40 22.82 -4.62
CA TYR A 178 6.33 21.39 -4.89
C TYR A 178 7.71 20.71 -5.01
N GLU A 179 8.80 21.47 -5.11
CA GLU A 179 10.17 20.91 -5.14
C GLU A 179 10.62 20.41 -3.76
N LYS A 180 9.99 20.91 -2.69
CA LYS A 180 10.26 20.47 -1.30
C LYS A 180 9.41 19.29 -0.85
N VAL A 181 8.44 18.88 -1.66
CA VAL A 181 7.58 17.75 -1.36
C VAL A 181 8.40 16.47 -1.50
N GLY A 182 8.43 15.69 -0.43
CA GLY A 182 9.07 14.38 -0.42
C GLY A 182 8.06 13.24 -0.28
N PRO A 183 8.52 11.98 -0.40
CA PRO A 183 7.70 10.81 -0.15
C PRO A 183 7.00 10.83 1.22
N GLY A 184 7.59 11.49 2.23
CA GLY A 184 7.00 11.67 3.55
C GLY A 184 5.65 12.42 3.54
N ASP A 185 5.33 13.19 2.50
CA ASP A 185 4.03 13.88 2.40
C ASP A 185 2.92 13.01 1.82
N PHE A 186 3.22 11.81 1.35
CA PHE A 186 2.30 10.96 0.60
C PHE A 186 1.37 10.13 1.50
N GLY A 187 0.32 9.58 0.88
CA GLY A 187 -0.79 8.91 1.56
C GLY A 187 -0.42 7.60 2.26
N GLY A 188 0.63 6.88 1.82
CA GLY A 188 1.19 5.76 2.58
C GLY A 188 1.71 6.17 3.96
N ASN A 189 2.12 7.45 4.11
CA ASN A 189 2.56 8.01 5.37
C ASN A 189 1.43 8.56 6.26
N ILE A 190 0.16 8.35 5.88
CA ILE A 190 -1.03 8.76 6.65
C ILE A 190 -1.86 7.52 6.99
N TYR A 191 -1.73 7.02 8.21
CA TYR A 191 -2.26 5.72 8.62
C TYR A 191 -3.29 5.81 9.74
N PRO A 192 -4.60 5.69 9.46
CA PRO A 192 -5.62 5.67 10.50
C PRO A 192 -5.56 4.36 11.29
N LEU A 193 -5.15 4.44 12.57
CA LEU A 193 -5.11 3.27 13.46
C LEU A 193 -6.51 2.94 14.00
N THR A 194 -7.22 3.96 14.48
CA THR A 194 -8.58 3.85 15.03
C THR A 194 -9.43 5.02 14.56
N ASP A 195 -10.71 5.05 14.97
CA ASP A 195 -11.57 6.22 14.75
C ASP A 195 -11.13 7.46 15.56
N LYS A 196 -10.17 7.34 16.48
CA LYS A 196 -9.68 8.45 17.31
C LYS A 196 -8.20 8.77 17.08
N THR A 197 -7.44 7.83 16.54
CA THR A 197 -5.97 7.94 16.42
C THR A 197 -5.56 7.83 14.96
N LEU A 198 -4.81 8.82 14.49
CA LEU A 198 -4.19 8.89 13.17
C LEU A 198 -2.68 8.91 13.33
N PHE A 199 -1.98 8.04 12.64
CA PHE A 199 -0.53 8.04 12.60
C PHE A 199 -0.02 8.73 11.35
N VAL A 200 1.03 9.51 11.51
CA VAL A 200 1.82 10.08 10.42
C VAL A 200 3.31 9.85 10.68
N GLY A 201 4.13 9.80 9.64
CA GLY A 201 5.58 9.69 9.79
C GLY A 201 6.21 10.98 10.31
N ASP A 202 7.40 10.88 10.91
CA ASP A 202 8.20 12.02 11.39
C ASP A 202 8.80 12.87 10.27
N ASN A 203 8.77 12.37 9.03
CA ASN A 203 9.19 13.04 7.81
C ASN A 203 8.04 13.74 7.03
N ILE A 204 6.82 13.77 7.57
CA ILE A 204 5.69 14.50 6.96
C ILE A 204 5.81 16.01 7.22
N SER A 205 5.43 16.86 6.26
CA SER A 205 5.50 18.31 6.45
C SER A 205 4.46 18.84 7.44
N GLU A 206 4.82 19.89 8.18
CA GLU A 206 3.90 20.59 9.10
C GLU A 206 2.65 21.12 8.37
N GLU A 207 2.76 21.50 7.10
CA GLU A 207 1.61 21.95 6.32
C GLU A 207 0.57 20.84 6.13
N VAL A 208 1.01 19.61 5.85
CA VAL A 208 0.11 18.45 5.73
C VAL A 208 -0.51 18.10 7.09
N ILE A 209 0.27 18.13 8.18
CA ILE A 209 -0.25 17.92 9.55
C ILE A 209 -1.34 18.95 9.87
N SER A 210 -1.06 20.24 9.70
CA SER A 210 -2.03 21.31 10.01
C SER A 210 -3.34 21.16 9.20
N LYS A 211 -3.22 20.74 7.95
CA LYS A 211 -4.38 20.42 7.10
C LYS A 211 -5.14 19.19 7.59
N LEU A 212 -4.47 18.14 8.06
CA LEU A 212 -5.13 16.96 8.65
C LEU A 212 -5.86 17.35 9.95
N GLU A 213 -5.24 18.10 10.85
CA GLU A 213 -5.85 18.59 12.09
C GLU A 213 -7.08 19.45 11.82
N LYS A 214 -7.05 20.28 10.77
CA LYS A 214 -8.18 21.13 10.39
C LYS A 214 -9.39 20.32 9.91
N ASN A 215 -9.15 19.19 9.24
CA ASN A 215 -10.20 18.42 8.56
C ASN A 215 -10.59 17.13 9.27
N THR A 216 -9.87 16.75 10.33
CA THR A 216 -10.13 15.52 11.10
C THR A 216 -10.32 15.75 12.58
N ASP A 217 -11.10 14.86 13.21
CA ASP A 217 -11.23 14.82 14.68
C ASP A 217 -10.30 13.76 15.32
N GLN A 218 -9.50 13.06 14.50
CA GLN A 218 -8.48 12.14 14.98
C GLN A 218 -7.30 12.91 15.60
N GLN A 219 -6.79 12.41 16.72
CA GLN A 219 -5.54 12.88 17.30
C GLN A 219 -4.38 12.28 16.52
N ILE A 220 -3.45 13.15 16.11
CA ILE A 220 -2.29 12.78 15.31
C ILE A 220 -1.15 12.36 16.24
N GLU A 221 -0.57 11.18 15.99
CA GLU A 221 0.69 10.73 16.60
C GLU A 221 1.75 10.52 15.53
N ILE A 222 2.99 10.82 15.90
CA ILE A 222 4.15 10.69 15.02
C ILE A 222 4.81 9.32 15.20
N ILE A 223 5.09 8.65 14.08
CA ILE A 223 5.81 7.38 13.99
C ILE A 223 7.19 7.64 13.35
N ASP A 224 8.23 6.99 13.88
CA ASP A 224 9.61 7.11 13.38
C ASP A 224 9.73 6.38 12.02
N THR A 225 9.82 7.13 10.91
CA THR A 225 9.89 6.60 9.54
C THR A 225 11.01 7.22 8.69
N SER A 226 11.63 8.32 9.12
CA SER A 226 12.70 9.03 8.41
C SER A 226 13.97 8.21 8.14
N TRP A 227 14.13 7.08 8.83
CA TRP A 227 15.30 6.20 8.77
C TRP A 227 15.34 5.26 7.55
N PHE A 228 14.33 5.24 6.67
CA PHE A 228 14.30 4.37 5.47
C PHE A 228 13.80 5.04 4.19
N GLU A 229 14.05 4.35 3.06
CA GLU A 229 13.92 4.86 1.69
C GLU A 229 12.62 5.63 1.43
N THR A 230 11.51 4.93 1.56
CA THR A 230 10.17 5.43 1.30
C THR A 230 9.63 6.23 2.47
N GLY A 231 9.93 5.77 3.70
CA GLY A 231 9.63 6.49 4.93
C GLY A 231 8.13 6.62 5.24
N HIS A 232 7.34 5.57 4.96
CA HIS A 232 5.88 5.55 5.18
C HIS A 232 5.44 4.72 6.39
N VAL A 233 4.40 5.17 7.08
CA VAL A 233 3.83 4.43 8.24
C VAL A 233 3.30 3.05 7.85
N ASP A 234 2.72 2.90 6.66
CA ASP A 234 2.11 1.64 6.20
C ASP A 234 3.10 0.51 5.91
N GLU A 235 4.41 0.80 5.95
CA GLU A 235 5.50 -0.17 5.86
C GLU A 235 6.00 -0.62 7.24
N VAL A 236 5.70 0.13 8.30
CA VAL A 236 6.19 -0.16 9.66
C VAL A 236 5.08 -0.65 10.58
N ILE A 237 3.81 -0.41 10.27
CA ILE A 237 2.66 -0.84 11.08
C ILE A 237 1.52 -1.33 10.16
N SER A 238 0.92 -2.47 10.49
CA SER A 238 -0.30 -2.96 9.83
C SER A 238 -1.35 -3.42 10.84
N LEU A 239 -2.59 -2.98 10.66
CA LEU A 239 -3.73 -3.34 11.49
C LEU A 239 -4.46 -4.58 10.96
N LEU A 240 -4.48 -5.67 11.73
CA LEU A 240 -5.20 -6.89 11.42
C LEU A 240 -6.40 -7.07 12.36
N PRO A 241 -7.49 -7.73 11.92
CA PRO A 241 -8.58 -8.07 12.82
C PRO A 241 -8.07 -9.02 13.92
N GLY A 242 -8.51 -8.80 15.14
CA GLY A 242 -8.25 -9.73 16.23
C GLY A 242 -9.08 -11.00 16.10
N VAL A 243 -8.86 -11.97 17.00
CA VAL A 243 -9.75 -13.15 17.11
C VAL A 243 -11.14 -12.66 17.51
N LEU A 244 -12.04 -12.56 16.52
CA LEU A 244 -13.39 -12.01 16.65
C LEU A 244 -14.13 -12.63 17.86
N LYS A 245 -14.29 -11.85 18.92
CA LYS A 245 -15.22 -12.14 20.03
C LYS A 245 -16.49 -11.32 19.82
N LYS A 246 -17.63 -11.82 20.32
CA LYS A 246 -18.96 -11.19 20.17
C LYS A 246 -19.02 -9.74 20.70
N ASP A 247 -18.19 -9.39 21.69
CA ASP A 247 -18.18 -8.07 22.32
C ASP A 247 -16.93 -7.27 21.95
N GLN A 248 -16.80 -6.96 20.65
CA GLN A 248 -15.59 -6.33 20.11
C GLN A 248 -15.39 -4.91 20.66
N LYS A 249 -14.42 -4.74 21.55
CA LYS A 249 -13.98 -3.43 22.06
C LYS A 249 -13.20 -2.67 21.00
N SER A 250 -13.04 -1.36 21.18
CA SER A 250 -12.32 -0.43 20.28
C SER A 250 -10.90 -0.89 19.88
N CYS A 251 -10.28 -1.77 20.68
CA CYS A 251 -8.90 -2.22 20.51
C CYS A 251 -8.76 -3.74 20.39
N ASP A 252 -9.85 -4.41 20.02
CA ASP A 252 -9.86 -5.85 19.71
C ASP A 252 -9.36 -6.09 18.29
N PHE A 253 -8.09 -5.75 18.10
CA PHE A 253 -7.32 -5.93 16.88
C PHE A 253 -5.91 -6.40 17.19
N THR A 254 -5.21 -6.80 16.14
CA THR A 254 -3.81 -7.20 16.17
C THR A 254 -2.98 -6.17 15.41
N VAL A 255 -1.86 -5.76 15.98
CA VAL A 255 -0.85 -4.96 15.28
C VAL A 255 0.20 -5.92 14.72
N ALA A 256 0.36 -5.92 13.41
CA ALA A 256 1.49 -6.55 12.74
C ALA A 256 2.62 -5.53 12.60
N ILE A 257 3.84 -5.96 12.92
CA ILE A 257 5.05 -5.13 12.87
C ILE A 257 6.19 -5.90 12.19
N PRO A 258 7.07 -5.24 11.42
CA PRO A 258 8.24 -5.92 10.89
C PRO A 258 9.19 -6.33 12.04
N SER A 259 9.83 -7.49 11.90
CA SER A 259 10.81 -7.98 12.87
C SER A 259 12.04 -8.55 12.18
N PRO A 260 13.11 -7.75 12.09
CA PRO A 260 14.42 -8.21 11.65
C PRO A 260 15.03 -9.28 12.55
N SER A 261 14.81 -9.20 13.86
CA SER A 261 15.32 -10.22 14.79
C SER A 261 14.68 -11.59 14.53
N LEU A 262 13.38 -11.63 14.24
CA LEU A 262 12.69 -12.86 13.84
C LEU A 262 13.24 -13.41 12.52
N ALA A 263 13.44 -12.57 11.51
CA ALA A 263 14.02 -12.98 10.24
C ALA A 263 15.40 -13.64 10.42
N MET A 264 16.27 -13.04 11.24
CA MET A 264 17.59 -13.60 11.58
C MET A 264 17.47 -14.95 12.29
N ASN A 265 16.50 -15.11 13.19
CA ASN A 265 16.27 -16.38 13.88
C ASN A 265 15.80 -17.48 12.91
N LEU A 266 14.89 -17.17 11.98
CA LEU A 266 14.37 -18.14 11.01
C LEU A 266 15.48 -18.64 10.06
N ILE A 267 16.37 -17.77 9.61
CA ILE A 267 17.53 -18.13 8.77
C ILE A 267 18.49 -19.08 9.51
N ASN A 268 18.59 -18.94 10.84
CA ASN A 268 19.41 -19.81 11.66
C ASN A 268 18.80 -21.20 11.89
N MET A 269 17.47 -21.30 11.92
CA MET A 269 16.77 -22.54 12.27
C MET A 269 16.74 -23.55 11.14
N ASP A 270 16.58 -23.12 9.88
CA ASP A 270 16.43 -24.04 8.74
C ASP A 270 17.60 -23.91 7.74
N ILE A 271 18.64 -24.70 8.00
CA ILE A 271 19.84 -24.78 7.15
C ILE A 271 19.52 -25.40 5.78
N THR A 272 18.51 -26.27 5.70
CA THR A 272 18.23 -27.04 4.47
C THR A 272 17.63 -26.20 3.35
N GLN A 273 17.02 -25.06 3.70
CA GLN A 273 16.38 -24.15 2.75
C GLN A 273 17.24 -22.90 2.45
N ARG A 274 18.47 -22.80 2.98
CA ARG A 274 19.30 -21.58 2.82
C ARG A 274 19.71 -21.30 1.38
N GLU A 275 19.71 -22.29 0.50
CA GLU A 275 19.95 -22.08 -0.94
C GLU A 275 18.96 -21.08 -1.55
N GLU A 276 17.74 -21.00 -1.03
CA GLU A 276 16.72 -20.03 -1.48
C GLU A 276 17.11 -18.57 -1.20
N LEU A 277 18.01 -18.30 -0.25
CA LEU A 277 18.48 -16.94 0.06
C LEU A 277 19.21 -16.29 -1.12
N ILE A 278 19.74 -17.09 -2.05
CA ILE A 278 20.38 -16.61 -3.28
C ILE A 278 19.38 -15.87 -4.17
N ASN A 279 18.10 -16.26 -4.14
CA ASN A 279 17.03 -15.65 -4.93
C ASN A 279 16.69 -14.21 -4.51
N PHE A 280 17.28 -13.70 -3.43
CA PHE A 280 17.11 -12.29 -3.09
C PHE A 280 17.84 -11.37 -4.08
N LYS A 281 18.94 -11.82 -4.71
CA LYS A 281 19.82 -11.00 -5.57
C LYS A 281 19.11 -10.38 -6.78
N ASP A 282 18.12 -11.07 -7.34
CA ASP A 282 17.46 -10.67 -8.60
C ASP A 282 16.65 -9.35 -8.48
N TYR A 283 16.52 -8.78 -7.29
CA TYR A 283 15.56 -7.72 -7.00
C TYR A 283 16.15 -6.40 -6.48
N LEU A 284 17.48 -6.27 -6.36
CA LEU A 284 18.10 -5.00 -5.95
C LEU A 284 19.20 -4.55 -6.91
N ASN A 285 19.34 -3.23 -7.04
CA ASN A 285 20.50 -2.60 -7.69
C ASN A 285 21.79 -2.80 -6.88
N GLU A 286 22.93 -2.70 -7.57
CA GLU A 286 24.33 -2.99 -7.18
C GLU A 286 24.81 -2.40 -5.83
N THR A 287 24.05 -1.52 -5.17
CA THR A 287 24.44 -0.83 -3.93
C THR A 287 24.32 -1.66 -2.65
N SER A 288 23.93 -2.94 -2.74
CA SER A 288 23.69 -3.84 -1.59
C SER A 288 24.60 -5.07 -1.55
N ASP A 289 25.63 -5.11 -2.40
CA ASP A 289 26.50 -6.26 -2.65
C ASP A 289 27.08 -6.89 -1.37
N ALA A 290 27.49 -6.08 -0.39
CA ALA A 290 28.06 -6.59 0.86
C ALA A 290 27.05 -7.43 1.68
N TYR A 291 25.79 -7.03 1.73
CA TYR A 291 24.78 -7.73 2.52
C TYR A 291 24.25 -8.98 1.80
N TYR A 292 24.21 -8.93 0.47
CA TYR A 292 24.02 -10.13 -0.34
C TYR A 292 25.14 -11.13 -0.21
N ASN A 293 26.38 -10.66 -0.19
CA ASN A 293 27.51 -11.54 0.02
C ASN A 293 27.37 -12.27 1.37
N CYS A 294 26.80 -11.66 2.41
CA CYS A 294 26.45 -12.43 3.61
C CYS A 294 25.37 -13.47 3.35
N LEU A 295 24.25 -13.10 2.72
CA LEU A 295 23.16 -14.04 2.43
C LEU A 295 23.63 -15.23 1.56
N GLN A 296 24.50 -14.97 0.59
CA GLN A 296 25.15 -15.98 -0.24
C GLN A 296 26.11 -16.85 0.58
N LEU A 297 26.95 -16.26 1.44
CA LEU A 297 27.80 -17.02 2.36
C LEU A 297 26.97 -17.91 3.31
N LEU A 298 25.82 -17.42 3.77
CA LEU A 298 24.90 -18.21 4.60
C LEU A 298 24.26 -19.35 3.80
N ALA A 299 23.90 -19.11 2.54
CA ALA A 299 23.39 -20.11 1.61
C ALA A 299 24.39 -21.24 1.33
N GLU A 300 25.66 -20.88 1.09
CA GLU A 300 26.72 -21.83 0.73
C GLU A 300 27.32 -22.56 1.94
N SER A 301 27.17 -22.01 3.16
CA SER A 301 27.79 -22.56 4.36
C SER A 301 26.99 -23.72 4.98
N LYS A 302 27.60 -24.91 5.01
CA LYS A 302 27.09 -26.10 5.74
C LYS A 302 27.19 -25.99 7.28
N LYS A 303 27.76 -24.91 7.80
CA LYS A 303 27.88 -24.62 9.24
C LYS A 303 27.33 -23.24 9.55
N ASP A 304 26.82 -23.06 10.76
CA ASP A 304 26.23 -21.79 11.18
C ASP A 304 27.32 -20.72 11.32
N ASN A 305 27.41 -19.81 10.35
CA ASN A 305 28.56 -18.92 10.27
C ASN A 305 28.15 -17.47 9.96
N PHE A 306 27.42 -16.90 10.92
CA PHE A 306 27.64 -15.49 11.33
C PHE A 306 29.06 -15.25 11.89
N SER A 307 30.05 -16.08 11.55
CA SER A 307 31.45 -15.99 11.99
C SER A 307 32.31 -15.15 11.04
N SER A 308 31.83 -14.84 9.83
CA SER A 308 32.46 -13.83 9.00
C SER A 308 32.18 -12.44 9.58
N LYS A 309 33.15 -11.51 9.47
CA LYS A 309 32.96 -10.12 9.90
C LYS A 309 31.74 -9.49 9.21
N LEU A 310 31.58 -9.78 7.92
CA LEU A 310 30.50 -9.30 7.09
C LEU A 310 29.12 -9.73 7.62
N CYS A 311 28.95 -11.01 7.92
CA CYS A 311 27.69 -11.51 8.42
C CYS A 311 27.37 -11.03 9.84
N ARG A 312 28.38 -10.88 10.71
CA ARG A 312 28.16 -10.20 12.00
C ARG A 312 27.60 -8.80 11.82
N SER A 313 28.22 -7.99 10.95
CA SER A 313 27.75 -6.63 10.67
C SER A 313 26.32 -6.61 10.13
N PHE A 314 25.95 -7.53 9.24
CA PHE A 314 24.57 -7.65 8.74
C PHE A 314 23.56 -8.01 9.82
N ARG A 315 23.90 -8.99 10.67
CA ARG A 315 23.07 -9.40 11.81
C ARG A 315 22.90 -8.25 12.79
N ASP A 316 24.01 -7.67 13.22
CA ASP A 316 24.02 -6.62 14.24
C ASP A 316 23.25 -5.38 13.72
N TYR A 317 23.39 -5.02 12.44
CA TYR A 317 22.59 -3.97 11.80
C TYR A 317 21.08 -4.27 11.90
N ASN A 318 20.63 -5.46 11.50
CA ASN A 318 19.20 -5.82 11.58
C ASN A 318 18.70 -5.85 13.03
N LEU A 319 19.51 -6.28 14.00
CA LEU A 319 19.16 -6.22 15.41
C LEU A 319 19.01 -4.78 15.91
N GLU A 320 19.80 -3.82 15.40
CA GLU A 320 19.59 -2.39 15.67
C GLU A 320 18.29 -1.87 15.01
N MET A 321 18.00 -2.29 13.78
CA MET A 321 16.74 -1.92 13.10
C MET A 321 15.50 -2.43 13.85
N ASP A 322 15.56 -3.63 14.43
CA ASP A 322 14.48 -4.19 15.26
C ASP A 322 14.13 -3.29 16.45
N LYS A 323 15.13 -2.60 17.03
CA LYS A 323 14.89 -1.63 18.12
C LYS A 323 14.04 -0.46 17.64
N ILE A 324 14.20 0.01 16.41
CA ILE A 324 13.40 1.12 15.85
C ILE A 324 11.93 0.69 15.74
N PHE A 325 11.67 -0.50 15.20
CA PHE A 325 10.31 -1.06 15.16
C PHE A 325 9.71 -1.19 16.57
N ASN A 326 10.49 -1.69 17.54
CA ASN A 326 10.03 -1.77 18.92
C ASN A 326 9.70 -0.39 19.53
N ARG A 327 10.47 0.67 19.21
CA ARG A 327 10.12 2.05 19.62
C ARG A 327 8.79 2.49 19.03
N ASN A 328 8.56 2.24 17.74
CA ASN A 328 7.28 2.54 17.08
C ASN A 328 6.12 1.78 17.73
N LEU A 329 6.32 0.50 18.08
CA LEU A 329 5.33 -0.28 18.82
C LEU A 329 4.99 0.32 20.19
N GLU A 330 5.98 0.83 20.93
CA GLU A 330 5.74 1.54 22.19
C GLU A 330 4.97 2.84 21.99
N THR A 331 5.21 3.57 20.89
CA THR A 331 4.38 4.72 20.50
C THR A 331 2.93 4.28 20.27
N VAL A 332 2.70 3.17 19.56
CA VAL A 332 1.34 2.62 19.36
C VAL A 332 0.65 2.31 20.69
N LYS A 333 1.34 1.61 21.60
CA LYS A 333 0.79 1.27 22.92
C LYS A 333 0.44 2.52 23.73
N LYS A 334 1.31 3.53 23.74
CA LYS A 334 1.10 4.80 24.46
C LYS A 334 -0.09 5.56 23.88
N ALA A 335 -0.19 5.64 22.55
CA ALA A 335 -1.30 6.28 21.85
C ALA A 335 -2.64 5.63 22.21
N LEU A 336 -2.73 4.30 22.11
CA LEU A 336 -3.94 3.55 22.45
C LEU A 336 -4.37 3.75 23.91
N LYS A 337 -3.41 3.72 24.84
CA LYS A 337 -3.70 3.94 26.26
C LYS A 337 -4.18 5.37 26.53
N ARG A 338 -3.54 6.37 25.90
CA ARG A 338 -3.82 7.79 26.12
C ARG A 338 -5.09 8.28 25.41
N ILE A 339 -5.31 7.86 24.17
CA ILE A 339 -6.35 8.39 23.27
C ILE A 339 -7.55 7.45 23.27
N ASP A 340 -7.33 6.18 22.93
CA ASP A 340 -8.39 5.18 22.80
C ASP A 340 -8.85 4.58 24.14
N LYS A 341 -8.09 4.83 25.21
CA LYS A 341 -8.34 4.37 26.59
C LYS A 341 -8.40 2.84 26.68
N CYS A 342 -7.47 2.18 26.01
CA CYS A 342 -7.38 0.73 25.96
C CYS A 342 -5.92 0.26 25.89
N ASP A 343 -5.72 -1.03 26.18
CA ASP A 343 -4.43 -1.69 25.97
C ASP A 343 -4.44 -2.48 24.65
N LEU A 344 -3.29 -2.50 23.98
CA LEU A 344 -3.06 -3.35 22.82
C LEU A 344 -3.00 -4.81 23.26
N LYS A 345 -3.89 -5.64 22.72
CA LYS A 345 -4.05 -7.04 23.17
C LYS A 345 -3.19 -8.04 22.41
N SER A 346 -2.86 -7.74 21.17
CA SER A 346 -2.22 -8.70 20.27
C SER A 346 -1.24 -8.00 19.34
N ILE A 347 -0.05 -8.55 19.27
CA ILE A 347 1.04 -8.12 18.40
C ILE A 347 1.52 -9.35 17.65
N ILE A 348 1.75 -9.23 16.35
CA ILE A 348 2.45 -10.26 15.57
C ILE A 348 3.70 -9.65 14.92
N PRO A 349 4.90 -10.16 15.22
CA PRO A 349 6.08 -9.83 14.43
C PRO A 349 6.04 -10.62 13.12
N LEU A 350 6.35 -9.98 12.00
CA LEU A 350 6.51 -10.63 10.69
C LEU A 350 7.94 -10.43 10.17
N PRO A 351 8.57 -11.48 9.59
CA PRO A 351 9.98 -11.44 9.26
C PRO A 351 10.25 -10.48 8.10
N VAL A 352 11.27 -9.63 8.27
CA VAL A 352 11.83 -8.76 7.22
C VAL A 352 13.34 -8.66 7.38
N LEU A 353 14.07 -8.37 6.33
CA LEU A 353 15.47 -8.00 6.38
C LEU A 353 15.66 -6.61 5.79
N LEU A 354 16.63 -5.89 6.35
CA LEU A 354 17.03 -4.57 5.89
C LEU A 354 18.52 -4.52 5.60
N ALA A 355 18.87 -3.60 4.70
CA ALA A 355 20.25 -3.18 4.44
C ALA A 355 20.32 -1.65 4.42
N PRO A 356 21.45 -1.06 4.82
CA PRO A 356 21.68 0.36 4.63
C PRO A 356 21.83 0.68 3.13
N ILE A 357 21.41 1.88 2.75
CA ILE A 357 21.63 2.44 1.42
C ILE A 357 22.89 3.32 1.49
N ASP A 358 23.88 3.03 0.66
CA ASP A 358 25.11 3.82 0.60
C ASP A 358 24.82 5.17 -0.07
N LYS A 359 24.47 6.18 0.72
CA LYS A 359 24.56 7.59 0.30
C LYS A 359 25.90 8.08 0.81
N THR A 360 26.86 8.20 -0.09
CA THR A 360 28.22 8.68 0.17
C THR A 360 28.28 9.94 1.07
N SER A 361 28.36 9.79 2.39
CA SER A 361 29.12 10.64 3.33
C SER A 361 28.79 10.32 4.80
N ASP A 362 29.86 10.12 5.55
CA ASP A 362 29.97 9.97 7.00
C ASP A 362 29.37 8.73 7.71
N LYS A 363 30.33 7.97 8.26
CA LYS A 363 30.21 6.68 8.94
C LYS A 363 29.57 6.75 10.34
N SER A 364 28.53 7.56 10.54
CA SER A 364 27.97 7.78 11.88
C SER A 364 26.45 7.77 12.02
N VAL A 365 25.68 7.62 10.93
CA VAL A 365 24.21 7.56 11.05
C VAL A 365 23.71 6.17 10.67
N LEU A 366 23.15 5.44 11.65
CA LEU A 366 22.05 4.50 11.41
C LEU A 366 20.93 5.28 10.70
N GLY A 367 21.02 5.48 9.38
CA GLY A 367 20.46 6.72 8.80
C GLY A 367 19.55 6.59 7.60
N TYR A 368 19.73 5.58 6.75
CA TYR A 368 18.84 5.40 5.60
C TYR A 368 18.90 3.96 5.12
N SER A 369 17.78 3.26 5.28
CA SER A 369 17.67 1.81 5.13
C SER A 369 16.72 1.45 4.00
N ARG A 370 16.84 0.24 3.47
CA ARG A 370 15.84 -0.36 2.58
C ARG A 370 15.48 -1.76 3.03
N PHE A 371 14.24 -2.16 2.77
CA PHE A 371 13.86 -3.55 2.83
C PHE A 371 14.54 -4.31 1.69
N ILE A 372 15.23 -5.40 2.02
CA ILE A 372 15.84 -6.30 1.02
C ILE A 372 15.01 -7.58 0.82
N THR A 373 14.04 -7.80 1.70
CA THR A 373 12.99 -8.80 1.55
C THR A 373 11.66 -8.10 1.35
N PHE A 374 10.74 -8.73 0.63
CA PHE A 374 9.37 -8.25 0.49
C PHE A 374 8.68 -7.98 1.82
N ASN A 375 8.31 -6.74 2.09
CA ASN A 375 7.73 -6.33 3.36
C ASN A 375 6.27 -6.83 3.51
N PRO A 376 5.98 -7.84 4.35
CA PRO A 376 4.62 -8.38 4.51
C PRO A 376 3.70 -7.43 5.27
N ILE A 377 4.20 -6.33 5.86
CA ILE A 377 3.38 -5.32 6.52
C ILE A 377 2.61 -4.48 5.50
N ASN A 378 3.20 -4.23 4.33
CA ASN A 378 2.58 -3.51 3.22
C ASN A 378 1.59 -4.43 2.45
N ASN A 379 0.60 -4.97 3.16
CA ASN A 379 -0.38 -5.93 2.65
C ASN A 379 -1.77 -5.31 2.42
N ILE A 380 -2.54 -5.91 1.53
CA ILE A 380 -3.95 -5.55 1.31
C ILE A 380 -4.82 -6.43 2.20
N LEU A 381 -5.62 -5.82 3.06
CA LEU A 381 -6.64 -6.52 3.86
C LEU A 381 -8.03 -6.19 3.30
N ILE A 382 -8.75 -7.26 2.93
CA ILE A 382 -10.18 -7.23 2.61
C ILE A 382 -10.86 -8.32 3.44
N GLU A 383 -11.74 -7.93 4.36
CA GLU A 383 -12.40 -8.86 5.31
C GLU A 383 -11.42 -9.73 6.11
N LYS A 384 -11.28 -11.01 5.74
CA LYS A 384 -10.35 -11.99 6.33
C LYS A 384 -9.23 -12.40 5.38
N GLN A 385 -9.21 -11.86 4.17
CA GLN A 385 -8.17 -12.12 3.19
C GLN A 385 -7.05 -11.10 3.35
N VAL A 386 -5.85 -11.60 3.59
CA VAL A 386 -4.61 -10.82 3.55
C VAL A 386 -3.90 -11.17 2.24
N ILE A 387 -3.70 -10.18 1.37
CA ILE A 387 -2.95 -10.31 0.12
C ILE A 387 -1.56 -9.74 0.37
N LEU A 388 -0.57 -10.61 0.36
CA LEU A 388 0.81 -10.35 0.75
C LEU A 388 1.72 -10.32 -0.48
N PRO A 389 2.84 -9.59 -0.42
CA PRO A 389 3.89 -9.79 -1.39
C PRO A 389 4.49 -11.20 -1.22
N LYS A 390 4.65 -11.92 -2.33
CA LYS A 390 5.25 -13.26 -2.37
C LYS A 390 6.67 -13.18 -1.81
N GLN A 391 6.96 -13.99 -0.79
CA GLN A 391 8.30 -14.05 -0.22
C GLN A 391 9.20 -14.95 -1.07
N ASN A 392 10.50 -14.67 -1.11
CA ASN A 392 11.49 -15.50 -1.80
C ASN A 392 12.14 -16.56 -0.89
N TYR A 393 11.72 -16.63 0.37
CA TYR A 393 12.26 -17.57 1.36
C TYR A 393 11.11 -18.31 2.03
N THR A 394 11.08 -19.62 1.86
CA THR A 394 10.03 -20.54 2.30
C THR A 394 9.80 -20.45 3.81
N PRO A 395 10.81 -20.40 4.70
CA PRO A 395 10.59 -20.28 6.13
C PRO A 395 9.86 -19.00 6.52
N PHE A 396 10.05 -17.90 5.78
CA PHE A 396 9.28 -16.67 6.02
C PHE A 396 7.82 -16.87 5.61
N THR A 397 7.57 -17.47 4.44
CA THR A 397 6.22 -17.79 3.96
C THR A 397 5.47 -18.69 4.95
N GLU A 398 6.10 -19.76 5.40
CA GLU A 398 5.52 -20.72 6.36
C GLU A 398 5.20 -20.06 7.70
N TYR A 399 6.14 -19.28 8.25
CA TYR A 399 5.92 -18.55 9.48
C TYR A 399 4.75 -17.56 9.36
N ILE A 400 4.70 -16.78 8.27
CA ILE A 400 3.62 -15.82 8.02
C ILE A 400 2.27 -16.54 7.91
N ASN A 401 2.20 -17.63 7.13
CA ASN A 401 0.99 -18.42 6.97
C ASN A 401 0.48 -18.98 8.31
N GLU A 402 1.35 -19.62 9.09
CA GLU A 402 0.98 -20.17 10.38
C GLU A 402 0.55 -19.08 11.37
N THR A 403 1.22 -17.92 11.35
CA THR A 403 0.85 -16.79 12.21
C THR A 403 -0.52 -16.22 11.85
N LEU A 404 -0.80 -15.98 10.56
CA LEU A 404 -2.07 -15.41 10.11
C LEU A 404 -3.23 -16.41 10.21
N LYS A 405 -2.96 -17.70 10.00
CA LYS A 405 -3.93 -18.79 10.21
C LYS A 405 -4.39 -18.87 11.67
N ARG A 406 -3.51 -18.63 12.66
CA ARG A 406 -3.91 -18.55 14.09
C ARG A 406 -4.88 -17.39 14.36
N LEU A 407 -4.83 -16.33 13.55
CA LEU A 407 -5.80 -15.23 13.58
C LEU A 407 -7.07 -15.52 12.76
N LYS A 408 -7.19 -16.73 12.18
CA LYS A 408 -8.28 -17.14 11.28
C LYS A 408 -8.37 -16.26 10.04
N LEU A 409 -7.21 -15.86 9.53
CA LEU A 409 -7.07 -15.13 8.28
C LEU A 409 -6.62 -16.05 7.17
N ASN A 410 -7.13 -15.77 5.98
CA ASN A 410 -6.70 -16.40 4.74
C ASN A 410 -5.56 -15.59 4.15
N THR A 411 -4.60 -16.26 3.53
CA THR A 411 -3.44 -15.65 2.90
C THR A 411 -3.44 -15.94 1.41
N SER A 412 -3.12 -14.93 0.62
CA SER A 412 -2.83 -15.06 -0.81
C SER A 412 -1.59 -14.25 -1.09
N TYR A 413 -0.82 -14.67 -2.09
CA TYR A 413 0.44 -14.02 -2.44
C TYR A 413 0.38 -13.50 -3.86
N VAL A 414 0.92 -12.30 -4.07
CA VAL A 414 1.12 -11.69 -5.38
C VAL A 414 2.62 -11.52 -5.61
N ASN A 415 3.09 -11.83 -6.82
CA ASN A 415 4.46 -11.49 -7.19
C ASN A 415 4.54 -9.97 -7.41
N SER A 416 5.07 -9.25 -6.43
CA SER A 416 5.19 -7.78 -6.44
C SER A 416 6.64 -7.32 -6.56
N SER A 417 7.49 -8.12 -7.21
CA SER A 417 8.90 -7.79 -7.45
C SER A 417 9.12 -6.41 -8.05
N PHE A 418 8.31 -6.02 -9.03
CA PHE A 418 8.42 -4.69 -9.64
C PHE A 418 8.09 -3.56 -8.65
N LEU A 419 7.13 -3.77 -7.73
CA LEU A 419 6.80 -2.77 -6.70
C LEU A 419 7.94 -2.62 -5.71
N GLN A 420 8.54 -3.74 -5.29
CA GLN A 420 9.71 -3.74 -4.40
C GLN A 420 10.91 -3.03 -5.02
N TYR A 421 11.14 -3.22 -6.32
CA TYR A 421 12.18 -2.51 -7.06
C TYR A 421 11.99 -0.98 -6.99
N LEU A 422 10.73 -0.54 -6.99
CA LEU A 422 10.34 0.87 -6.82
C LEU A 422 10.14 1.26 -5.34
N ALA A 423 10.68 0.49 -4.40
CA ALA A 423 10.58 0.72 -2.95
C ALA A 423 9.15 0.75 -2.38
N GLY A 424 8.22 0.00 -2.96
CA GLY A 424 6.84 -0.12 -2.47
C GLY A 424 6.38 -1.57 -2.30
N GLY A 425 5.10 -1.72 -1.94
CA GLY A 425 4.44 -3.02 -1.85
C GLY A 425 3.02 -3.03 -2.42
N PRO A 426 2.33 -4.18 -2.37
CA PRO A 426 0.96 -4.30 -2.88
C PRO A 426 -0.02 -3.28 -2.28
N HIS A 427 0.15 -2.88 -1.01
CA HIS A 427 -0.71 -1.88 -0.40
C HIS A 427 -0.47 -0.48 -1.00
N CYS A 428 0.78 -0.09 -1.28
CA CYS A 428 1.10 1.19 -1.93
C CYS A 428 0.39 1.32 -3.30
N ASN A 429 0.31 0.22 -4.05
CA ASN A 429 -0.34 0.20 -5.35
C ASN A 429 -1.89 0.26 -5.28
N VAL A 430 -2.48 0.00 -4.12
CA VAL A 430 -3.92 -0.25 -4.00
C VAL A 430 -4.58 0.62 -2.94
N LYS A 431 -5.54 1.44 -3.36
CA LYS A 431 -6.45 2.13 -2.44
C LYS A 431 -7.70 1.32 -2.14
N VAL A 432 -7.82 0.83 -0.92
CA VAL A 432 -9.05 0.23 -0.41
C VAL A 432 -9.96 1.31 0.19
N ILE A 433 -11.14 1.48 -0.39
CA ILE A 433 -12.18 2.39 0.09
C ILE A 433 -13.05 1.68 1.10
N ARG A 434 -13.15 2.27 2.29
CA ARG A 434 -13.95 1.75 3.39
C ARG A 434 -15.22 2.56 3.59
N THR A 435 -16.20 1.94 4.22
CA THR A 435 -17.54 2.48 4.44
C THR A 435 -17.98 2.30 5.88
N CYS A 436 -18.85 3.20 6.30
CA CYS A 436 -19.55 3.17 7.56
C CYS A 436 -21.02 3.50 7.31
N LYS A 437 -21.90 3.15 8.25
CA LYS A 437 -23.33 3.41 8.20
C LYS A 437 -23.66 4.67 8.99
N SER A 438 -24.41 5.60 8.38
CA SER A 438 -24.90 6.78 9.09
C SER A 438 -25.65 6.38 10.36
N THR A 439 -25.33 7.05 11.48
CA THR A 439 -26.11 7.02 12.70
C THR A 439 -27.27 8.00 12.52
N ASN A 440 -28.48 7.48 12.28
CA ASN A 440 -29.69 8.31 12.28
C ASN A 440 -29.91 8.95 13.65
#